data_AF-A0A369KWU9-F1
#
_entry.id   AF-A0A369KWU9-F1
#
_cell.length_a   1.000
_cell.length_b   1.000
_cell.length_c   1.000
_cell.angle_alpha   90.00
_cell.angle_beta   90.00
_cell.angle_gamma   90.00
#
_symmetry.space_group_name_H-M   'P 1'
#
loop_
_entity.id
_entity.type
_entity.pdbx_description
1 polymer ?
#
loop_
_entity_poly.entity_id
_entity_poly.type
_entity_poly.pdbx_seq_one_letter_code
_entity_poly.pdbx_strand_id
1 'polypeptide(L)'
;MAMPNNNVVLSCIQTLKILEKYYHFSTTNSIQEFLIPPSSSIPEHSGQILFEEDKENEEFFIGVQFGTKIMNEFENNLTISINSLSVLSEEMSHFKLLLDTVLNNTSISMLELEMLGEIDRFLCLMHWNQESSLQKLALTWQNLHDICDAVFIGDRFFGENKKLYIDAEAMAFKHLKLAFKDNWDATYYDFSKINGKAKNYLATVRKNLLRA
;
A
#
# COMPACT_ATOMS: atom_id res chain seq x y z
N MET A 1 11.07 -18.17 17.32
CA MET A 1 10.77 -16.84 16.77
C MET A 1 9.43 -16.40 17.35
N ALA A 2 9.36 -15.23 17.99
CA ALA A 2 8.08 -14.68 18.43
C ALA A 2 7.28 -14.28 17.17
N MET A 3 6.03 -14.73 17.06
CA MET A 3 5.16 -14.26 15.97
C MET A 3 5.01 -12.74 16.07
N PRO A 4 4.88 -12.03 14.94
CA PRO A 4 4.42 -10.65 14.98
C PRO A 4 3.12 -10.59 15.78
N ASN A 5 3.03 -9.61 16.69
CA ASN A 5 1.85 -9.39 17.50
C ASN A 5 0.63 -9.08 16.60
N ASN A 6 -0.56 -9.14 17.20
CA ASN A 6 -1.82 -9.10 16.46
C ASN A 6 -2.04 -7.78 15.69
N ASN A 7 -1.46 -6.65 16.12
CA ASN A 7 -1.86 -5.34 15.60
C ASN A 7 -1.28 -5.02 14.22
N VAL A 8 -0.03 -5.36 13.92
CA VAL A 8 0.54 -5.19 12.57
C VAL A 8 -0.24 -6.05 11.56
N VAL A 9 -0.53 -7.31 11.92
CA VAL A 9 -1.33 -8.22 11.09
C VAL A 9 -2.70 -7.62 10.79
N LEU A 10 -3.40 -7.14 11.83
CA LEU A 10 -4.70 -6.48 11.67
C LEU A 10 -4.61 -5.22 10.81
N SER A 11 -3.50 -4.48 10.89
CA SER A 11 -3.25 -3.28 10.08
C SER A 11 -3.01 -3.60 8.61
N CYS A 12 -2.31 -4.70 8.32
CA CYS A 12 -2.17 -5.24 6.97
C CYS A 12 -3.52 -5.68 6.39
N ILE A 13 -4.34 -6.38 7.19
CA ILE A 13 -5.70 -6.76 6.81
C ILE A 13 -6.56 -5.52 6.54
N GLN A 14 -6.46 -4.50 7.39
CA GLN A 14 -7.20 -3.25 7.26
C GLN A 14 -6.86 -2.53 5.94
N THR A 15 -5.58 -2.50 5.60
CA THR A 15 -5.08 -1.97 4.32
C THR A 15 -5.73 -2.70 3.14
N LEU A 16 -5.67 -4.03 3.12
CA LEU A 16 -6.28 -4.83 2.04
C LEU A 16 -7.80 -4.62 1.95
N LYS A 17 -8.49 -4.47 3.09
CA LYS A 17 -9.94 -4.16 3.11
C LYS A 17 -10.26 -2.79 2.52
N ILE A 18 -9.42 -1.78 2.73
CA ILE A 18 -9.58 -0.47 2.08
C ILE A 18 -9.45 -0.64 0.57
N LEU A 19 -8.42 -1.36 0.10
CA LEU A 19 -8.16 -1.57 -1.32
C LEU A 19 -9.26 -2.42 -1.99
N GLU A 20 -9.77 -3.44 -1.31
CA GLU A 20 -10.90 -4.27 -1.78
C GLU A 20 -12.13 -3.41 -2.13
N LYS A 21 -12.39 -2.33 -1.39
CA LYS A 21 -13.52 -1.41 -1.67
C LYS A 21 -13.41 -0.73 -3.02
N TYR A 22 -12.19 -0.54 -3.54
CA TYR A 22 -11.92 0.06 -4.85
C TYR A 22 -11.77 -0.98 -5.95
N TYR A 23 -11.19 -2.14 -5.66
CA TYR A 23 -10.77 -3.09 -6.70
C TYR A 23 -11.60 -4.36 -6.80
N HIS A 24 -12.49 -4.63 -5.84
CA HIS A 24 -13.33 -5.83 -5.84
C HIS A 24 -12.56 -7.15 -5.92
N PHE A 25 -11.30 -7.21 -5.46
CA PHE A 25 -10.61 -8.48 -5.29
C PHE A 25 -11.03 -9.15 -3.99
N SER A 26 -10.92 -10.48 -3.91
CA SER A 26 -11.07 -11.22 -2.65
C SER A 26 -9.72 -11.32 -1.93
N THR A 27 -9.72 -11.11 -0.61
CA THR A 27 -8.59 -11.45 0.27
C THR A 27 -8.76 -12.89 0.76
N THR A 28 -8.15 -13.85 0.06
CA THR A 28 -8.23 -15.28 0.42
C THR A 28 -7.06 -15.77 1.26
N ASN A 29 -5.92 -15.08 1.21
CA ASN A 29 -4.69 -15.49 1.87
C ASN A 29 -4.56 -14.85 3.25
N SER A 30 -4.18 -15.64 4.26
CA SER A 30 -3.88 -15.14 5.60
C SER A 30 -2.54 -14.40 5.55
N ILE A 31 -2.57 -13.06 5.56
CA ILE A 31 -1.33 -12.26 5.58
C ILE A 31 -0.41 -12.61 6.76
N GLN A 32 -0.96 -13.15 7.84
CA GLN A 32 -0.19 -13.63 8.99
C GLN A 32 0.86 -14.68 8.59
N GLU A 33 0.58 -15.53 7.60
CA GLU A 33 1.50 -16.58 7.15
C GLU A 33 2.68 -16.02 6.35
N PHE A 34 2.54 -14.82 5.80
CA PHE A 34 3.56 -14.16 4.97
C PHE A 34 4.29 -13.06 5.73
N LEU A 35 3.83 -12.65 6.92
CA LEU A 35 4.46 -11.58 7.67
C LEU A 35 5.70 -12.10 8.43
N ILE A 36 6.87 -11.62 8.02
CA ILE A 36 8.16 -12.00 8.60
C ILE A 36 8.52 -11.03 9.74
N PRO A 37 9.11 -11.50 10.86
CA PRO A 37 9.63 -10.64 11.91
C PRO A 37 10.61 -9.58 11.37
N PRO A 38 10.70 -8.39 11.99
CA PRO A 38 11.65 -7.38 11.58
C PRO A 38 13.09 -7.89 11.67
N SER A 39 13.94 -7.45 10.74
CA SER A 39 15.37 -7.75 10.71
C SER A 39 16.18 -6.46 10.76
N SER A 40 17.38 -6.53 11.35
CA SER A 40 18.36 -5.43 11.29
C SER A 40 18.98 -5.26 9.89
N SER A 41 18.67 -6.15 8.95
CA SER A 41 19.15 -6.09 7.57
C SER A 41 18.41 -5.08 6.69
N ILE A 42 17.28 -4.53 7.15
CA ILE A 42 16.55 -3.48 6.46
C ILE A 42 16.51 -2.18 7.27
N PRO A 43 16.43 -1.01 6.61
CA PRO A 43 16.27 0.26 7.32
C PRO A 43 15.02 0.26 8.21
N GLU A 44 15.12 0.91 9.39
CA GLU A 44 14.06 0.88 10.40
C GLU A 44 12.68 1.40 9.91
N HIS A 45 12.71 2.26 8.90
CA HIS A 45 11.58 2.97 8.33
C HIS A 45 11.12 2.42 6.98
N SER A 46 11.61 1.24 6.57
CA SER A 46 11.35 0.65 5.26
C SER A 46 10.57 -0.65 5.36
N GLY A 47 10.07 -1.12 4.22
CA GLY A 47 9.48 -2.43 4.05
C GLY A 47 10.14 -3.14 2.86
N GLN A 48 9.84 -4.42 2.70
CA GLN A 48 10.21 -5.19 1.52
C GLN A 48 9.33 -6.43 1.37
N ILE A 49 9.25 -6.91 0.13
CA ILE A 49 8.80 -8.26 -0.19
C ILE A 49 10.02 -9.13 -0.46
N LEU A 50 10.14 -10.19 0.32
CA LEU A 50 11.21 -11.17 0.23
C LEU A 50 10.77 -12.35 -0.65
N PHE A 51 11.69 -12.76 -1.51
CA PHE A 51 11.64 -14.00 -2.26
C PHE A 51 12.93 -14.76 -1.98
N GLU A 52 12.82 -15.93 -1.38
CA GLU A 52 13.97 -16.76 -1.02
C GLU A 52 13.76 -18.17 -1.57
N GLU A 53 14.74 -18.64 -2.33
CA GLU A 53 14.77 -20.02 -2.85
C GLU A 53 15.69 -20.85 -1.96
N ASP A 54 15.12 -21.81 -1.24
CA ASP A 54 15.88 -22.84 -0.54
C ASP A 54 16.08 -24.02 -1.49
N LYS A 55 17.22 -24.01 -2.17
CA LYS A 55 17.59 -25.05 -3.13
C LYS A 55 17.86 -26.40 -2.49
N GLU A 56 18.18 -26.45 -1.19
CA GLU A 56 18.48 -27.71 -0.50
C GLU A 56 17.19 -28.45 -0.17
N ASN A 57 16.13 -27.72 0.19
CA ASN A 57 14.82 -28.30 0.51
C ASN A 57 13.81 -28.23 -0.64
N GLU A 58 14.20 -27.69 -1.80
CA GLU A 58 13.32 -27.43 -2.96
C GLU A 58 12.11 -26.53 -2.58
N GLU A 59 12.32 -25.61 -1.64
CA GLU A 59 11.29 -24.71 -1.14
C GLU A 59 11.46 -23.28 -1.67
N PHE A 60 10.35 -22.56 -1.78
CA PHE A 60 10.34 -21.15 -2.16
C PHE A 60 9.51 -20.37 -1.14
N PHE A 61 10.15 -19.38 -0.52
CA PHE A 61 9.56 -18.55 0.51
C PHE A 61 9.21 -17.19 -0.07
N ILE A 62 8.00 -16.73 0.28
CA ILE A 62 7.54 -15.37 0.03
C ILE A 62 7.20 -14.78 1.38
N GLY A 63 7.62 -13.55 1.63
CA GLY A 63 7.13 -12.84 2.81
C GLY A 63 7.20 -11.33 2.69
N VAL A 64 6.45 -10.68 3.55
CA VAL A 64 6.43 -9.23 3.73
C VAL A 64 7.17 -8.93 5.02
N GLN A 65 8.13 -8.02 4.98
CA GLN A 65 8.92 -7.64 6.14
C GLN A 65 8.93 -6.12 6.30
N PHE A 66 8.74 -5.66 7.52
CA PHE A 66 8.81 -4.23 7.88
C PHE A 66 9.95 -3.96 8.84
N GLY A 67 10.52 -2.76 8.75
CA GLY A 67 11.56 -2.28 9.65
C GLY A 67 11.06 -2.20 11.09
N THR A 68 12.01 -2.29 12.03
CA THR A 68 11.74 -2.35 13.48
C THR A 68 10.89 -1.19 13.99
N LYS A 69 11.04 0.01 13.44
CA LYS A 69 10.29 1.19 13.88
C LYS A 69 8.84 1.18 13.40
N ILE A 70 8.59 0.71 12.18
CA ILE A 70 7.22 0.49 11.68
C ILE A 70 6.53 -0.56 12.54
N MET A 71 7.18 -1.72 12.76
CA MET A 71 6.65 -2.78 13.62
C MET A 71 6.33 -2.24 15.02
N ASN A 72 7.24 -1.50 15.63
CA ASN A 72 7.03 -0.94 16.96
C ASN A 72 5.88 0.09 17.01
N GLU A 73 5.77 0.98 16.02
CA GLU A 73 4.66 1.94 15.96
C GLU A 73 3.31 1.24 15.87
N PHE A 74 3.19 0.25 14.97
CA PHE A 74 1.95 -0.49 14.76
C PHE A 74 1.63 -1.47 15.89
N GLU A 75 2.59 -1.86 16.73
CA GLU A 75 2.29 -2.70 17.88
C GLU A 75 1.92 -1.92 19.13
N ASN A 76 2.60 -0.79 19.36
CA ASN A 76 2.60 -0.15 20.66
C ASN A 76 1.91 1.22 20.69
N ASN A 77 1.62 1.83 19.53
CA ASN A 77 1.06 3.18 19.47
C ASN A 77 -0.40 3.17 19.00
N LEU A 78 -1.20 4.07 19.59
CA LEU A 78 -2.53 4.42 19.09
C LEU A 78 -2.48 5.43 17.93
N THR A 79 -1.39 6.20 17.86
CA THR A 79 -1.16 7.16 16.78
C THR A 79 0.10 6.75 16.03
N ILE A 80 -0.04 6.53 14.72
CA ILE A 80 1.07 6.15 13.83
C ILE A 80 1.48 7.32 12.94
N SER A 81 2.72 7.28 12.46
CA SER A 81 3.21 8.26 11.49
C SER A 81 2.65 8.00 10.09
N ILE A 82 2.55 9.06 9.28
CA ILE A 82 2.22 8.91 7.85
C ILE A 82 3.21 7.97 7.18
N ASN A 83 4.51 8.13 7.46
CA ASN A 83 5.54 7.33 6.82
C ASN A 83 5.36 5.83 7.07
N SER A 84 5.09 5.42 8.31
CA SER A 84 4.86 4.01 8.63
C SER A 84 3.63 3.46 7.92
N LEU A 85 2.52 4.21 7.88
CA LEU A 85 1.34 3.78 7.13
C LEU A 85 1.57 3.76 5.62
N SER A 86 2.30 4.72 5.10
CA SER A 86 2.68 4.82 3.69
C SER A 86 3.41 3.56 3.24
N VAL A 87 4.45 3.18 3.97
CA VAL A 87 5.25 1.98 3.68
C VAL A 87 4.41 0.71 3.84
N LEU A 88 3.65 0.58 4.93
CA LEU A 88 2.77 -0.57 5.10
C LEU A 88 1.76 -0.71 3.95
N SER A 89 1.17 0.41 3.52
CA SER A 89 0.19 0.41 2.43
C SER A 89 0.80 -0.01 1.09
N GLU A 90 1.99 0.49 0.80
CA GLU A 90 2.75 0.20 -0.43
C GLU A 90 3.17 -1.28 -0.50
N GLU A 91 3.79 -1.82 0.55
CA GLU A 91 4.19 -3.23 0.55
C GLU A 91 3.00 -4.18 0.47
N MET A 92 1.89 -3.84 1.13
CA MET A 92 0.67 -4.64 1.05
C MET A 92 0.01 -4.57 -0.33
N SER A 93 0.10 -3.42 -1.00
CA SER A 93 -0.30 -3.28 -2.41
C SER A 93 0.56 -4.16 -3.31
N HIS A 94 1.89 -4.05 -3.19
CA HIS A 94 2.84 -4.84 -3.97
C HIS A 94 2.62 -6.33 -3.75
N PHE A 95 2.48 -6.76 -2.49
CA PHE A 95 2.28 -8.16 -2.13
C PHE A 95 1.01 -8.72 -2.79
N LYS A 96 -0.11 -8.00 -2.66
CA LYS A 96 -1.38 -8.44 -3.25
C LYS A 96 -1.31 -8.45 -4.78
N LEU A 97 -0.67 -7.45 -5.39
CA LEU A 97 -0.56 -7.38 -6.84
C LEU A 97 0.30 -8.52 -7.39
N LEU A 98 1.42 -8.85 -6.74
CA LEU A 98 2.29 -9.96 -7.12
C LEU A 98 1.60 -11.33 -6.95
N LEU A 99 0.79 -11.52 -5.92
CA LEU A 99 -0.03 -12.73 -5.82
C LEU A 99 -1.05 -12.82 -6.96
N ASP A 100 -1.71 -11.71 -7.28
CA ASP A 100 -2.71 -11.70 -8.35
C ASP A 100 -2.10 -11.89 -9.74
N THR A 101 -0.87 -11.42 -9.99
CA THR A 101 -0.20 -11.69 -11.27
C THR A 101 0.08 -13.18 -11.44
N VAL A 102 0.53 -13.85 -10.37
CA VAL A 102 0.73 -15.31 -10.37
C VAL A 102 -0.59 -16.05 -10.58
N LEU A 103 -1.65 -15.71 -9.83
CA LEU A 103 -2.94 -16.38 -9.93
C LEU A 103 -3.61 -16.20 -11.30
N ASN A 104 -3.40 -15.05 -11.96
CA ASN A 104 -3.92 -14.79 -13.31
C ASN A 104 -2.95 -15.21 -14.42
N ASN A 105 -1.79 -15.79 -14.09
CA ASN A 105 -0.72 -16.14 -15.03
C ASN A 105 -0.33 -14.97 -15.95
N THR A 106 -0.08 -13.81 -15.34
CA THR A 106 0.28 -12.56 -16.02
C THR A 106 1.59 -12.00 -15.47
N SER A 107 2.10 -10.98 -16.15
CA SER A 107 3.29 -10.25 -15.72
C SER A 107 2.97 -8.77 -15.54
N ILE A 108 3.65 -8.10 -14.63
CA ILE A 108 3.54 -6.65 -14.48
C ILE A 108 4.94 -6.06 -14.53
N SER A 109 5.08 -4.89 -15.16
CA SER A 109 6.35 -4.17 -15.11
C SER A 109 6.54 -3.53 -13.74
N MET A 110 7.81 -3.30 -13.37
CA MET A 110 8.12 -2.60 -12.12
C MET A 110 7.50 -1.19 -12.09
N LEU A 111 7.48 -0.47 -13.21
CA LEU A 111 6.83 0.85 -13.29
C LEU A 111 5.33 0.78 -12.98
N GLU A 112 4.63 -0.24 -13.50
CA GLU A 112 3.20 -0.44 -13.23
C GLU A 112 2.92 -0.87 -11.79
N LEU A 113 3.81 -1.70 -11.22
CA LEU A 113 3.77 -2.10 -9.80
C LEU A 113 3.86 -0.87 -8.89
N GLU A 114 4.91 -0.07 -9.06
CA GLU A 114 5.13 1.14 -8.26
C GLU A 114 4.00 2.16 -8.46
N MET A 115 3.55 2.38 -9.71
CA MET A 115 2.43 3.28 -9.97
C MET A 115 1.17 2.86 -9.21
N LEU A 116 0.85 1.57 -9.16
CA LEU A 116 -0.31 1.10 -8.39
C LEU A 116 -0.06 1.22 -6.89
N GLY A 117 1.16 0.93 -6.40
CA GLY A 117 1.55 1.14 -5.01
C GLY A 117 1.32 2.57 -4.55
N GLU A 118 1.64 3.55 -5.41
CA GLU A 118 1.40 4.97 -5.18
C GLU A 118 -0.09 5.35 -5.07
N ILE A 119 -0.92 4.80 -5.97
CA ILE A 119 -2.38 4.97 -5.92
C ILE A 119 -2.93 4.36 -4.62
N ASP A 120 -2.50 3.15 -4.28
CA ASP A 120 -3.01 2.38 -3.15
C ASP A 120 -2.64 3.02 -1.81
N ARG A 121 -1.43 3.53 -1.72
CA ARG A 121 -0.96 4.34 -0.60
C ARG A 121 -1.82 5.58 -0.38
N PHE A 122 -2.15 6.31 -1.44
CA PHE A 122 -3.07 7.44 -1.37
C PHE A 122 -4.45 7.01 -0.83
N LEU A 123 -5.03 5.94 -1.37
CA LEU A 123 -6.33 5.43 -0.94
C LEU A 123 -6.34 4.99 0.54
N CYS A 124 -5.26 4.35 0.99
CA CYS A 124 -5.13 3.92 2.37
C CYS A 124 -5.04 5.11 3.31
N LEU A 125 -4.19 6.10 3.03
CA LEU A 125 -4.10 7.33 3.81
C LEU A 125 -5.43 8.10 3.86
N MET A 126 -6.15 8.12 2.74
CA MET A 126 -7.44 8.76 2.59
C MET A 126 -8.49 8.17 3.54
N HIS A 127 -8.53 6.85 3.71
CA HIS A 127 -9.58 6.18 4.47
C HIS A 127 -9.16 5.73 5.88
N TRP A 128 -7.86 5.70 6.18
CA TRP A 128 -7.34 5.08 7.41
C TRP A 128 -8.04 5.55 8.68
N ASN A 129 -8.15 6.87 8.86
CA ASN A 129 -8.73 7.44 10.07
C ASN A 129 -10.21 7.14 10.25
N GLN A 130 -10.95 6.83 9.18
CA GLN A 130 -12.35 6.44 9.26
C GLN A 130 -12.52 4.94 9.49
N GLU A 131 -11.58 4.14 8.97
CA GLU A 131 -11.73 2.69 8.87
C GLU A 131 -10.99 1.91 9.97
N SER A 132 -9.83 2.40 10.41
CA SER A 132 -9.03 1.75 11.45
C SER A 132 -9.61 2.05 12.83
N SER A 133 -9.96 1.02 13.59
CA SER A 133 -10.35 1.15 15.01
C SER A 133 -9.17 1.04 15.98
N LEU A 134 -8.00 0.59 15.50
CA LEU A 134 -6.82 0.33 16.33
C LEU A 134 -5.93 1.57 16.45
N GLN A 135 -5.65 2.18 15.31
CA GLN A 135 -4.72 3.30 15.19
C GLN A 135 -5.26 4.42 14.32
N LYS A 136 -4.80 5.63 14.63
CA LYS A 136 -5.09 6.84 13.86
C LYS A 136 -3.80 7.50 13.39
N LEU A 137 -3.92 8.31 12.34
CA LEU A 137 -2.92 9.30 11.98
C LEU A 137 -3.11 10.55 12.84
N ALA A 138 -2.01 11.23 13.17
CA ALA A 138 -2.05 12.49 13.92
C ALA A 138 -2.66 13.67 13.13
N LEU A 139 -2.97 13.47 11.86
CA LEU A 139 -3.41 14.50 10.92
C LEU A 139 -4.84 14.25 10.47
N THR A 140 -5.55 15.36 10.20
CA THR A 140 -6.89 15.34 9.61
C THR A 140 -6.83 16.08 8.28
N TRP A 141 -7.04 15.33 7.21
CA TRP A 141 -7.17 15.87 5.85
C TRP A 141 -8.49 16.62 5.72
N GLN A 142 -8.50 17.73 5.00
CA GLN A 142 -9.72 18.44 4.61
C GLN A 142 -10.11 18.07 3.19
N ASN A 143 -9.13 17.95 2.29
CA ASN A 143 -9.33 17.68 0.87
C ASN A 143 -8.28 16.69 0.33
N LEU A 144 -8.39 16.34 -0.96
CA LEU A 144 -7.51 15.36 -1.60
C LEU A 144 -6.07 15.89 -1.79
N HIS A 145 -5.90 17.21 -1.99
CA HIS A 145 -4.58 17.83 -2.16
C HIS A 145 -3.75 17.75 -0.88
N ASP A 146 -4.37 17.88 0.30
CA ASP A 146 -3.64 17.74 1.58
C ASP A 146 -2.94 16.38 1.69
N ILE A 147 -3.56 15.32 1.15
CA ILE A 147 -2.96 13.99 1.08
C ILE A 147 -1.86 13.96 0.02
N CYS A 148 -2.10 14.53 -1.16
CA CYS A 148 -1.08 14.61 -2.21
C CYS A 148 0.19 15.31 -1.73
N ASP A 149 0.08 16.42 -1.03
CA ASP A 149 1.23 17.18 -0.50
C ASP A 149 2.04 16.37 0.51
N ALA A 150 1.39 15.44 1.24
CA ALA A 150 2.05 14.55 2.19
C ALA A 150 2.70 13.32 1.53
N VAL A 151 2.25 12.94 0.34
CA VAL A 151 2.53 11.64 -0.31
C VAL A 151 3.45 11.80 -1.52
N PHE A 152 3.24 12.85 -2.30
CA PHE A 152 3.90 13.15 -3.57
C PHE A 152 4.87 14.33 -3.43
N ILE A 153 5.95 14.10 -2.68
CA ILE A 153 6.93 15.15 -2.34
C ILE A 153 8.17 15.12 -3.24
N GLY A 154 8.31 14.15 -4.15
CA GLY A 154 9.42 14.00 -5.12
C GLY A 154 10.84 13.80 -4.54
N ASP A 155 11.09 14.30 -3.34
CA ASP A 155 12.40 14.35 -2.68
C ASP A 155 12.73 13.08 -1.90
N ARG A 156 11.81 12.12 -1.83
CA ARG A 156 12.01 10.81 -1.17
C ARG A 156 12.82 9.81 -2.00
N PHE A 157 13.03 10.09 -3.29
CA PHE A 157 13.65 9.14 -4.21
C PHE A 157 15.17 9.36 -4.30
N PHE A 158 15.91 8.37 -3.81
CA PHE A 158 17.38 8.33 -3.84
C PHE A 158 17.87 7.08 -4.59
N GLY A 159 19.10 7.12 -5.09
CA GLY A 159 19.74 5.97 -5.74
C GLY A 159 19.41 5.78 -7.23
N GLU A 160 19.78 4.62 -7.75
CA GLU A 160 19.79 4.32 -9.20
C GLU A 160 18.38 4.25 -9.82
N ASN A 161 17.36 3.91 -9.03
CA ASN A 161 15.98 3.77 -9.48
C ASN A 161 15.17 5.07 -9.40
N LYS A 162 15.78 6.21 -9.08
CA LYS A 162 15.10 7.50 -8.88
C LYS A 162 14.14 7.86 -10.02
N LYS A 163 14.55 7.64 -11.27
CA LYS A 163 13.72 7.97 -12.44
C LYS A 163 12.44 7.13 -12.48
N LEU A 164 12.53 5.83 -12.20
CA LEU A 164 11.40 4.91 -12.22
C LEU A 164 10.33 5.35 -11.22
N TYR A 165 10.75 5.74 -10.01
CA TYR A 165 9.82 6.19 -8.98
C TYR A 165 9.16 7.54 -9.30
N ILE A 166 9.91 8.49 -9.89
CA ILE A 166 9.35 9.76 -10.37
C ILE A 166 8.29 9.51 -11.44
N ASP A 167 8.59 8.62 -12.39
CA ASP A 167 7.67 8.27 -13.47
C ASP A 167 6.41 7.57 -12.91
N ALA A 168 6.56 6.65 -11.95
CA ALA A 168 5.47 5.98 -11.25
C ALA A 168 4.56 6.97 -10.52
N GLU A 169 5.13 7.89 -9.74
CA GLU A 169 4.42 8.94 -9.01
C GLU A 169 3.62 9.85 -9.97
N ALA A 170 4.24 10.29 -11.06
CA ALA A 170 3.58 11.13 -12.06
C ALA A 170 2.39 10.42 -12.73
N MET A 171 2.53 9.12 -13.02
CA MET A 171 1.46 8.29 -13.57
C MET A 171 0.33 8.08 -12.56
N ALA A 172 0.67 7.80 -11.29
CA ALA A 172 -0.29 7.62 -10.21
C ALA A 172 -1.13 8.89 -10.00
N PHE A 173 -0.47 10.06 -9.93
CA PHE A 173 -1.14 11.35 -9.81
C PHE A 173 -2.14 11.60 -10.94
N LYS A 174 -1.76 11.29 -12.19
CA LYS A 174 -2.66 11.41 -13.35
C LYS A 174 -3.89 10.51 -13.20
N HIS A 175 -3.73 9.27 -12.77
CA HIS A 175 -4.86 8.35 -12.56
C HIS A 175 -5.77 8.81 -11.42
N LEU A 176 -5.20 9.26 -10.30
CA LEU A 176 -5.98 9.80 -9.17
C LEU A 176 -6.79 11.04 -9.59
N LYS A 177 -6.17 11.97 -10.32
CA LYS A 177 -6.87 13.16 -10.84
C LYS A 177 -8.03 12.80 -11.76
N LEU A 178 -7.89 11.76 -12.59
CA LEU A 178 -8.97 11.27 -13.44
C LEU A 178 -10.07 10.55 -12.64
N ALA A 179 -9.68 9.71 -11.68
CA ALA A 179 -10.59 8.93 -10.85
C ALA A 179 -11.49 9.83 -10.00
N PHE A 180 -10.91 10.88 -9.40
CA PHE A 180 -11.58 11.81 -8.50
C PHE A 180 -11.92 13.16 -9.15
N LYS A 181 -11.98 13.24 -10.49
CA LYS A 181 -12.06 14.52 -11.23
C LYS A 181 -13.16 15.50 -10.78
N ASP A 182 -14.28 15.01 -10.26
CA ASP A 182 -15.41 15.86 -9.82
C ASP A 182 -15.18 16.46 -8.42
N ASN A 183 -14.23 15.91 -7.66
CA ASN A 183 -13.90 16.33 -6.30
C ASN A 183 -12.42 16.71 -6.13
N TRP A 184 -11.63 16.64 -7.20
CA TRP A 184 -10.18 16.83 -7.14
C TRP A 184 -9.81 18.19 -6.55
N ASP A 185 -10.44 19.26 -7.04
CA ASP A 185 -10.20 20.63 -6.59
C ASP A 185 -11.22 21.11 -5.55
N ALA A 186 -11.93 20.19 -4.89
CA ALA A 186 -12.87 20.54 -3.84
C ALA A 186 -12.12 21.01 -2.58
N THR A 187 -12.64 22.04 -1.91
CA THR A 187 -12.09 22.50 -0.62
C THR A 187 -12.36 21.53 0.53
N TYR A 188 -13.29 20.60 0.34
CA TYR A 188 -13.63 19.55 1.29
C TYR A 188 -13.92 18.24 0.57
N TYR A 189 -13.45 17.13 1.15
CA TYR A 189 -13.77 15.77 0.71
C TYR A 189 -14.28 14.91 1.88
N ASP A 190 -15.36 14.17 1.66
CA ASP A 190 -15.91 13.25 2.66
C ASP A 190 -15.19 11.89 2.63
N PHE A 191 -14.15 11.77 3.45
CA PHE A 191 -13.29 10.59 3.57
C PHE A 191 -14.01 9.33 4.11
N SER A 192 -15.22 9.45 4.64
CA SER A 192 -16.01 8.30 5.10
C SER A 192 -16.69 7.54 3.96
N LYS A 193 -16.75 8.14 2.77
CA LYS A 193 -17.46 7.58 1.61
C LYS A 193 -16.49 7.08 0.55
N ILE A 194 -16.84 5.96 -0.05
CA ILE A 194 -16.20 5.46 -1.26
C ILE A 194 -16.79 6.19 -2.47
N ASN A 195 -15.93 6.82 -3.26
CA ASN A 195 -16.35 7.46 -4.49
C ASN A 195 -16.59 6.38 -5.57
N GLY A 196 -17.85 6.18 -5.96
CA GLY A 196 -18.23 5.13 -6.91
C GLY A 196 -17.60 5.28 -8.30
N LYS A 197 -17.33 6.50 -8.74
CA LYS A 197 -16.65 6.77 -10.01
C LYS A 197 -15.17 6.43 -9.95
N ALA A 198 -14.50 6.88 -8.88
CA ALA A 198 -13.10 6.56 -8.65
C ALA A 198 -12.90 5.05 -8.53
N LYS A 199 -13.77 4.38 -7.76
CA LYS A 199 -13.85 2.92 -7.66
C LYS A 199 -13.92 2.24 -9.03
N ASN A 200 -14.90 2.59 -9.86
CA ASN A 200 -15.05 1.95 -11.19
C ASN A 200 -13.83 2.19 -12.10
N TYR A 201 -13.28 3.41 -12.05
CA TYR A 201 -12.10 3.76 -12.84
C TYR A 201 -10.87 2.97 -12.38
N LEU A 202 -10.57 2.98 -11.08
CA LEU A 202 -9.39 2.32 -10.51
C LEU A 202 -9.48 0.79 -10.60
N ALA A 203 -10.67 0.21 -10.43
CA ALA A 203 -10.92 -1.21 -10.74
C ALA A 203 -10.53 -1.56 -12.19
N THR A 204 -10.89 -0.70 -13.14
CA THR A 204 -10.55 -0.89 -14.55
C THR A 204 -9.04 -0.76 -14.80
N VAL A 205 -8.39 0.23 -14.18
CA VAL A 205 -6.92 0.39 -14.24
C VAL A 205 -6.23 -0.89 -13.76
N ARG A 206 -6.57 -1.36 -12.56
CA ARG A 206 -5.98 -2.58 -12.00
C ARG A 206 -6.25 -3.82 -12.85
N LYS A 207 -7.48 -3.98 -13.34
CA LYS A 207 -7.85 -5.08 -14.24
C LYS A 207 -6.99 -5.10 -15.51
N ASN A 208 -6.77 -3.92 -16.12
CA ASN A 208 -5.93 -3.79 -17.30
C ASN A 208 -4.46 -4.13 -17.00
N LEU A 209 -3.92 -3.72 -15.84
CA LEU A 209 -2.56 -4.06 -15.41
C LEU A 209 -2.40 -5.58 -15.25
N LEU A 210 -3.38 -6.23 -14.64
CA LEU A 210 -3.44 -7.68 -14.47
C LEU A 210 -3.80 -8.42 -15.77
N ARG A 211 -4.16 -7.71 -16.84
CA ARG A 211 -4.64 -8.28 -18.12
C ARG A 211 -5.76 -9.32 -17.93
N ALA A 212 -6.59 -9.12 -16.90
CA ALA A 212 -7.70 -9.99 -16.51
C ALA A 212 -9.05 -9.42 -17.00
#